data_AF-A0A418WUI6-F1
#
_entry.id   AF-A0A418WUI6-F1
#
_cell.length_a   1.000
_cell.length_b   1.000
_cell.length_c   1.000
_cell.angle_alpha   90.00
_cell.angle_beta   90.00
_cell.angle_gamma   90.00
#
_symmetry.space_group_name_H-M   'P 1'
#
loop_
_entity.id
_entity.type
_entity.pdbx_description
1 polymer ?
#
loop_
_entity_poly.entity_id
_entity_poly.type
_entity_poly.pdbx_seq_one_letter_code
_entity_poly.pdbx_strand_id
1 'polypeptide(L)' 'MAVNPFKDFIGKRAVPPETEPVAFCVHATFYAATALWDLLDELPNKAEAILAQRRLEEAVFWATRAAGQTP' A
#
# COMPACT_ATOMS: atom_id res chain seq x y z
N MET A 1 16.50 -0.41 7.02
CA MET A 1 15.43 -0.88 6.11
C MET A 1 14.76 0.33 5.47
N ALA A 2 14.20 0.16 4.28
CA ALA A 2 13.50 1.23 3.58
C ALA A 2 12.22 1.61 4.35
N VAL A 3 11.92 2.90 4.42
CA VAL A 3 10.69 3.39 5.07
C VAL A 3 9.49 2.99 4.20
N ASN A 4 8.44 2.44 4.81
CA ASN A 4 7.21 2.06 4.11
C ASN A 4 6.56 3.31 3.46
N PRO A 5 6.59 3.44 2.12
CA PRO A 5 6.14 4.64 1.43
C PRO A 5 4.63 4.82 1.46
N PHE A 6 3.88 3.75 1.75
CA PHE A 6 2.42 3.78 1.80
C PHE A 6 1.89 4.37 3.11
N LYS A 7 2.71 4.42 4.18
CA LYS A 7 2.32 5.03 5.46
C LYS A 7 2.01 6.51 5.34
N ASP A 8 2.65 7.24 4.43
CA ASP A 8 2.37 8.66 4.20
C ASP A 8 1.02 8.89 3.52
N PHE A 9 0.56 7.95 2.69
CA PHE A 9 -0.77 8.00 2.06
C PHE A 9 -1.88 7.78 3.08
N ILE A 10 -1.64 6.89 4.05
CA ILE A 10 -2.59 6.59 5.13
C ILE A 10 -2.53 7.68 6.20
N GLY A 11 -1.36 8.06 6.70
CA GLY A 11 -1.20 8.99 7.83
C GLY A 11 -1.84 10.37 7.66
N LYS A 12 -2.10 10.82 6.42
CA LYS A 12 -2.81 12.08 6.14
C LYS A 12 -4.33 11.92 5.95
N ARG A 13 -4.85 10.70 5.78
CA ARG A 13 -6.25 10.40 5.39
C ARG A 13 -6.84 9.16 6.06
N ALA A 14 -6.21 8.66 7.12
CA ALA A 14 -6.56 7.40 7.77
C ALA A 14 -7.89 7.53 8.50
N VAL A 15 -8.99 7.31 7.79
CA VAL A 15 -10.27 7.09 8.43
C VAL A 15 -10.43 5.57 8.59
N PRO A 16 -10.61 5.08 9.83
CA PRO A 16 -10.94 3.68 10.06
C PRO A 16 -12.16 3.25 9.24
N PRO A 17 -12.21 1.98 8.77
CA PRO A 17 -13.33 1.46 7.99
C PRO A 17 -14.68 1.63 8.69
N GLU A 18 -14.70 1.59 10.02
CA GLU A 18 -15.91 1.81 10.83
C GLU A 18 -16.40 3.26 10.89
N THR A 19 -15.56 4.24 10.57
CA THR A 19 -15.89 5.68 10.65
C THR A 19 -16.34 6.27 9.33
N GLU A 20 -15.67 5.94 8.22
CA GLU A 20 -16.07 6.39 6.88
C GLU A 20 -15.85 5.27 5.85
N PRO A 21 -16.84 4.38 5.65
CA PRO A 21 -16.70 3.22 4.77
C PRO A 21 -16.37 3.60 3.31
N VAL A 22 -16.89 4.75 2.86
CA VAL A 22 -16.68 5.25 1.49
C VAL A 22 -15.24 5.74 1.31
N ALA A 23 -14.70 6.51 2.27
CA ALA A 23 -13.31 6.96 2.25
C ALA A 23 -12.35 5.75 2.38
N PHE A 24 -12.73 4.76 3.20
CA PHE A 24 -12.00 3.51 3.29
C PHE A 24 -11.94 2.78 1.94
N CYS A 25 -13.04 2.66 1.19
CA CYS A 25 -13.02 2.03 -0.14
C CYS A 25 -12.07 2.72 -1.13
N VAL A 26 -11.96 4.05 -1.09
CA VAL A 26 -11.02 4.81 -1.93
C VAL A 26 -9.55 4.56 -1.51
N HIS A 27 -9.31 4.29 -0.23
CA HIS A 27 -7.97 4.10 0.33
C HIS A 27 -7.60 2.63 0.61
N ALA A 28 -8.50 1.69 0.37
CA ALA A 28 -8.35 0.27 0.72
C ALA A 28 -7.09 -0.35 0.10
N THR A 29 -6.77 0.02 -1.14
CA THR A 29 -5.55 -0.43 -1.83
C THR A 29 -4.28 0.02 -1.10
N PHE A 30 -4.25 1.24 -0.56
CA PHE A 30 -3.11 1.75 0.21
C PHE A 30 -3.00 1.08 1.58
N TYR A 31 -4.13 0.84 2.26
CA TYR A 31 -4.16 0.05 3.50
C TYR A 31 -3.59 -1.35 3.30
N ALA A 32 -4.06 -2.05 2.27
CA ALA A 32 -3.55 -3.38 1.92
C ALA A 32 -2.05 -3.34 1.59
N ALA A 33 -1.61 -2.34 0.81
CA ALA A 33 -0.20 -2.18 0.47
C ALA A 33 0.68 -1.90 1.70
N THR A 34 0.24 -1.07 2.65
CA THR A 34 0.96 -0.83 3.90
C THR A 34 1.12 -2.11 4.71
N ALA A 35 0.05 -2.88 4.89
CA ALA A 35 0.09 -4.14 5.63
C ALA A 35 1.01 -5.18 4.96
N LEU A 36 0.91 -5.31 3.63
CA LEU A 36 1.79 -6.21 2.87
C LEU A 36 3.25 -5.81 2.97
N TRP A 37 3.56 -4.50 2.90
CA TRP A 37 4.93 -4.03 3.05
C TRP A 37 5.53 -4.42 4.40
N ASP A 38 4.78 -4.20 5.49
CA ASP A 38 5.25 -4.51 6.85
C ASP A 38 5.51 -6.03 7.00
N LEU A 39 4.66 -6.89 6.41
CA LEU A 39 4.90 -8.35 6.37
C LEU A 39 6.13 -8.74 5.54
N LEU A 40 6.34 -8.10 4.38
CA LEU A 40 7.50 -8.37 3.52
C LEU A 40 8.82 -7.98 4.20
N ASP A 41 8.79 -6.95 5.05
CA ASP A 41 9.95 -6.46 5.80
C ASP A 41 10.42 -7.46 6.87
N GLU A 42 9.51 -8.30 7.35
CA GLU A 42 9.78 -9.40 8.31
C GLU A 42 10.46 -10.62 7.67
N LEU A 43 10.55 -10.69 6.33
CA LEU A 43 11.19 -11.81 5.66
C LEU A 43 12.67 -11.94 6.10
N PRO A 44 13.15 -13.18 6.33
CA PRO A 44 14.51 -13.43 6.79
C PRO A 44 15.56 -13.11 5.72
N ASN A 45 15.22 -13.33 4.44
CA ASN A 45 16.09 -12.98 3.32
C ASN A 45 15.82 -11.54 2.87
N LYS A 46 16.76 -10.64 3.16
CA LYS A 46 16.63 -9.21 2.83
C LYS A 46 16.66 -8.92 1.32
N ALA A 47 17.28 -9.76 0.50
CA ALA A 47 17.25 -9.57 -0.96
C ALA A 47 15.85 -9.87 -1.53
N GLU A 48 15.21 -10.93 -1.04
CA GLU A 48 13.83 -11.28 -1.41
C GLU A 48 12.83 -10.25 -0.89
N ALA A 49 13.02 -9.77 0.36
CA ALA A 49 12.21 -8.69 0.93
C ALA A 49 12.21 -7.44 0.03
N ILE A 50 13.40 -6.99 -0.38
CA ILE A 50 13.56 -5.80 -1.24
C ILE A 50 12.92 -6.04 -2.62
N LEU A 51 13.10 -7.22 -3.22
CA LEU A 51 12.49 -7.54 -4.51
C LEU A 51 10.96 -7.53 -4.42
N ALA A 52 10.40 -8.11 -3.36
CA ALA A 52 8.97 -8.15 -3.13
C ALA A 52 8.39 -6.74 -2.87
N GLN A 53 9.08 -5.91 -2.08
CA GLN A 53 8.71 -4.51 -1.84
C GLN A 53 8.66 -3.70 -3.14
N ARG A 54 9.66 -3.85 -4.04
CA ARG A 54 9.65 -3.18 -5.36
C ARG A 54 8.49 -3.63 -6.25
N ARG A 55 8.18 -4.93 -6.25
CA ARG A 55 7.04 -5.46 -7.02
C ARG A 55 5.70 -4.94 -6.47
N LEU A 56 5.60 -4.78 -5.16
CA LEU A 56 4.43 -4.19 -4.51
C LEU A 56 4.26 -2.72 -4.91
N GLU A 57 5.34 -1.93 -4.90
CA GLU A 57 5.30 -0.53 -5.39
C GLU A 57 4.84 -0.44 -6.85
N GLU A 58 5.39 -1.29 -7.72
CA GLU A 58 5.00 -1.33 -9.14
C GLU A 58 3.53 -1.71 -9.32
N ALA A 59 3.05 -2.73 -8.59
CA ALA A 59 1.65 -3.14 -8.63
C ALA A 59 0.70 -2.03 -8.18
N VAL A 60 1.00 -1.35 -7.07
CA VAL A 60 0.20 -0.22 -6.56
C VAL A 60 0.20 0.94 -7.56
N PHE A 61 1.34 1.24 -8.17
CA PHE A 61 1.45 2.27 -9.21
C PHE A 61 0.52 1.98 -10.40
N TRP A 62 0.59 0.78 -10.96
CA TRP A 62 -0.25 0.39 -12.11
C TRP A 62 -1.73 0.32 -11.76
N ALA A 63 -2.09 -0.21 -10.58
CA ALA A 63 -3.46 -0.24 -10.12
C ALA A 63 -4.05 1.17 -9.97
N THR A 64 -3.27 2.11 -9.41
CA THR A 64 -3.68 3.52 -9.27
C THR A 64 -3.87 4.19 -10.63
N ARG A 65 -2.95 3.93 -11.59
CA ARG A 65 -3.08 4.40 -12.97
C ARG A 65 -4.33 3.88 -13.65
N ALA A 66 -4.62 2.59 -13.53
CA ALA A 66 -5.80 1.96 -14.13
C ALA A 66 -7.10 2.53 -13.56
N ALA A 67 -7.16 2.72 -12.23
CA ALA A 67 -8.32 3.34 -11.58
C ALA A 67 -8.58 4.77 -12.07
N GLY A 68 -7.53 5.56 -12.32
CA GLY A 68 -7.64 6.92 -12.86
C GLY A 68 -8.02 7.00 -14.34
N GLN A 69 -8.05 5.87 -15.07
CA GLN A 69 -8.48 5.78 -16.47
C GLN A 69 -9.95 5.33 -16.62
N THR A 70 -10.66 5.12 -15.52
CA THR A 70 -12.08 4.76 -15.54
C THR A 70 -12.89 5.94 -16.10
N PRO A 71 -13.67 5.76 -17.18
CA PRO A 71 -14.40 6.83 -17.87
C PRO A 71 -15.52 7.47 -17.03
#